data_AF-Q6BNA2-F1
#
_entry.id   AF-Q6BNA2-F1
#
_cell.length_a   1.000
_cell.length_b   1.000
_cell.length_c   1.000
_cell.angle_alpha   90.00
_cell.angle_beta   90.00
_cell.angle_gamma   90.00
#
_symmetry.space_group_name_H-M   'P 1'
#
loop_
_entity.id
_entity.type
_entity.pdbx_description
1 polymer ?
#
loop_
_entity_poly.entity_id
_entity_poly.type
_entity_poly.pdbx_seq_one_letter_code
_entity_poly.pdbx_strand_id
1 'polypeptide(L)'
;MGHWFLSNIPWKSLAVYTVISLAILCFKGPEDYGFLAFTFIGILLFLISIVVIFIRLDNHFEMIIRNSIVPEFMDKRPFREFDVVRKEVILQKILVDVNNSVNFKLKTNYSFTNTIDLVSQYNECMNKFANQLDKLYAGVPDEKIVGWHKIMLMAKNMAEEDMEYALNTAYSNELIQKYGTRNATPKKIIDKQESNLSKSSLNHETS
;
A
#
# COMPACT_ATOMS: atom_id res chain seq x y z
N MET A 1 -10.52 -17.35 4.84
CA MET A 1 -10.42 -16.89 3.44
C MET A 1 -11.36 -17.64 2.48
N GLY A 2 -11.42 -18.98 2.50
CA GLY A 2 -12.23 -19.78 1.54
C GLY A 2 -13.72 -19.42 1.43
N HIS A 3 -14.40 -19.10 2.55
CA HIS A 3 -15.82 -18.74 2.53
C HIS A 3 -16.12 -17.45 1.73
N TRP A 4 -15.21 -16.48 1.77
CA TRP A 4 -15.38 -15.23 1.03
C TRP A 4 -15.07 -15.41 -0.46
N PHE A 5 -14.10 -16.26 -0.79
CA PHE A 5 -13.85 -16.67 -2.17
C PHE A 5 -15.06 -17.38 -2.78
N LEU A 6 -15.65 -18.33 -2.07
CA LEU A 6 -16.87 -19.03 -2.50
C LEU A 6 -18.03 -18.07 -2.73
N SER A 7 -18.18 -17.03 -1.90
CA SER A 7 -19.28 -16.07 -2.03
C SER A 7 -19.15 -15.14 -3.24
N ASN A 8 -17.96 -14.97 -3.82
CA ASN A 8 -17.72 -14.08 -4.96
C ASN A 8 -17.64 -14.81 -6.31
N ILE A 9 -17.72 -16.14 -6.31
CA ILE A 9 -17.83 -16.93 -7.55
C ILE A 9 -19.17 -16.60 -8.23
N PRO A 10 -19.20 -16.40 -9.56
CA PRO A 10 -20.41 -16.07 -10.30
C PRO A 10 -21.32 -17.31 -10.49
N TRP A 11 -21.78 -17.90 -9.39
CA TRP A 11 -22.62 -19.11 -9.37
C TRP A 11 -23.89 -18.99 -10.21
N LYS A 12 -24.49 -17.79 -10.24
CA LYS A 12 -25.68 -17.51 -11.06
C LYS A 12 -25.38 -17.66 -12.56
N SER A 13 -24.21 -17.16 -12.99
CA SER A 13 -23.77 -17.31 -14.39
C SER A 13 -23.48 -18.76 -14.73
N LEU A 14 -22.86 -19.50 -13.81
CA LEU A 14 -22.62 -20.93 -13.96
C LEU A 14 -23.93 -21.71 -14.07
N ALA A 15 -24.92 -21.40 -13.23
CA ALA A 15 -26.23 -22.05 -13.26
C ALA A 15 -27.00 -21.77 -14.57
N VAL A 16 -26.96 -20.55 -15.10
CA VAL A 16 -27.57 -20.26 -16.41
C VAL A 16 -26.87 -21.04 -17.52
N TYR A 17 -25.54 -21.09 -17.48
CA TYR A 17 -24.75 -21.82 -18.47
C TYR A 17 -25.01 -23.33 -18.44
N THR A 18 -25.14 -23.94 -17.26
CA THR A 18 -25.46 -25.37 -17.15
C THR A 18 -26.85 -25.69 -17.69
N VAL A 19 -27.85 -24.84 -17.44
CA VAL A 19 -29.21 -25.02 -17.97
C VAL A 19 -29.23 -24.95 -19.50
N ILE A 20 -28.53 -23.98 -20.09
CA ILE A 20 -28.42 -23.85 -21.56
C ILE A 20 -27.69 -25.07 -22.16
N SER A 21 -26.61 -25.51 -21.52
CA SER A 21 -25.85 -26.68 -21.95
C SER A 21 -26.70 -27.95 -21.94
N LEU A 22 -27.50 -28.15 -20.88
CA LEU A 22 -28.44 -29.26 -20.77
C LEU A 22 -29.53 -29.22 -21.85
N ALA A 23 -30.06 -28.04 -22.18
CA ALA A 23 -31.03 -27.91 -23.26
C ALA A 23 -30.41 -28.33 -24.61
N ILE A 24 -29.21 -27.84 -24.94
CA ILE A 24 -28.51 -28.20 -26.18
C ILE A 24 -28.25 -29.71 -26.24
N LEU A 25 -27.83 -30.31 -25.11
CA LEU A 25 -27.61 -31.74 -24.99
C LEU A 25 -28.88 -32.55 -25.29
N CYS A 26 -30.04 -32.14 -24.76
CA CYS A 26 -31.32 -32.81 -25.02
C CYS A 26 -31.77 -32.72 -26.48
N PHE A 27 -31.44 -31.65 -27.20
CA PHE A 27 -31.88 -31.46 -28.60
C PHE A 27 -30.92 -32.05 -29.65
N LYS A 28 -29.60 -32.07 -29.39
CA LYS A 28 -28.59 -32.45 -30.38
C LYS A 28 -27.78 -33.70 -30.01
N GLY A 29 -27.84 -34.14 -28.76
CA GLY A 29 -27.05 -35.27 -28.27
C GLY A 29 -25.59 -34.90 -27.95
N PRO A 30 -24.87 -35.80 -27.25
CA PRO A 30 -23.52 -35.52 -26.73
C PRO A 30 -22.41 -35.56 -27.80
N GLU A 31 -22.67 -36.17 -28.95
CA GLU A 31 -21.70 -36.33 -30.04
C GLU A 31 -21.71 -35.14 -31.02
N ASP A 32 -22.61 -34.17 -30.85
CA ASP A 32 -22.67 -32.98 -31.70
C ASP A 32 -21.41 -32.13 -31.51
N TYR A 33 -20.68 -31.89 -32.59
CA TYR A 33 -19.49 -31.02 -32.59
C TYR A 33 -19.79 -29.60 -32.09
N GLY A 34 -21.01 -29.11 -32.32
CA GLY A 34 -21.47 -27.81 -31.81
C GLY A 34 -21.59 -27.81 -30.28
N PHE A 35 -22.14 -28.87 -29.69
CA PHE A 35 -22.19 -29.05 -28.24
C PHE A 35 -20.79 -29.15 -27.62
N LEU A 36 -19.88 -29.94 -28.22
CA LEU A 36 -18.49 -30.03 -27.76
C LEU A 36 -17.78 -28.67 -27.83
N ALA A 37 -17.87 -27.96 -28.96
CA ALA A 37 -17.26 -26.64 -29.09
C ALA A 37 -17.84 -25.62 -28.09
N PHE A 38 -19.16 -25.59 -27.92
CA PHE A 38 -19.83 -24.71 -26.96
C PHE A 38 -19.37 -24.98 -25.52
N THR A 39 -19.32 -26.25 -25.11
CA THR A 39 -18.89 -26.65 -23.77
C THR A 39 -17.46 -26.23 -23.47
N PHE A 40 -16.53 -26.48 -24.39
CA PHE A 40 -15.13 -26.05 -24.26
C PHE A 40 -14.98 -24.52 -24.17
N ILE A 41 -15.66 -23.77 -25.05
CA ILE A 41 -15.59 -22.31 -25.06
C ILE A 41 -16.15 -21.73 -23.75
N GLY A 42 -17.28 -22.24 -23.26
CA GLY A 42 -17.86 -21.71 -22.02
C GLY A 42 -17.03 -22.07 -20.78
N ILE A 43 -16.38 -23.24 -20.73
CA ILE A 43 -15.41 -23.55 -19.66
C ILE A 43 -14.25 -22.56 -19.70
N LEU A 44 -13.68 -22.31 -20.89
CA LEU A 44 -12.56 -21.36 -21.04
C LEU A 44 -12.96 -19.94 -20.60
N LEU A 45 -14.11 -19.44 -21.06
CA LEU A 45 -14.62 -18.13 -20.65
C LEU A 45 -14.92 -18.07 -19.15
N PHE A 46 -15.43 -19.15 -18.56
CA PHE A 46 -15.68 -19.21 -17.12
C PHE A 46 -14.38 -19.13 -16.33
N LEU A 47 -13.34 -19.87 -16.73
CA LEU A 47 -12.01 -19.78 -16.11
C LEU A 47 -11.42 -18.36 -16.22
N ILE A 48 -11.50 -17.74 -17.40
CA ILE A 48 -11.06 -16.36 -17.60
C ILE A 48 -11.86 -15.40 -16.68
N SER A 49 -13.17 -15.58 -16.60
CA SER A 49 -14.03 -14.75 -15.75
C SER A 49 -13.66 -14.84 -14.28
N ILE A 50 -13.34 -16.04 -13.79
CA ILE A 50 -12.85 -16.27 -12.44
C ILE A 50 -11.55 -15.49 -12.24
N VAL A 51 -10.55 -15.67 -13.12
CA VAL A 51 -9.26 -14.99 -13.00
C VAL A 51 -9.42 -13.47 -12.94
N VAL A 52 -10.26 -12.89 -13.81
CA VAL A 52 -10.53 -11.44 -13.81
C VAL A 52 -11.18 -10.97 -12.52
N ILE A 53 -12.16 -11.72 -12.00
CA ILE A 53 -12.79 -11.43 -10.71
C ILE A 53 -11.74 -11.45 -9.60
N PHE A 54 -10.91 -12.50 -9.55
CA PHE A 54 -9.86 -12.64 -8.56
C PHE A 54 -8.88 -11.47 -8.57
N ILE A 55 -8.38 -11.07 -9.74
CA ILE A 55 -7.47 -9.91 -9.87
C ILE A 55 -8.13 -8.63 -9.36
N ARG A 56 -9.38 -8.37 -9.72
CA ARG A 56 -10.10 -7.18 -9.24
C ARG A 56 -10.28 -7.20 -7.73
N LEU A 57 -10.60 -8.37 -7.19
CA LEU A 57 -10.89 -8.56 -5.78
C LEU A 57 -9.62 -8.37 -4.94
N ASP A 58 -8.51 -8.93 -5.38
CA ASP A 58 -7.19 -8.79 -4.79
C ASP A 58 -6.73 -7.31 -4.78
N ASN A 59 -6.83 -6.63 -5.92
CA ASN A 59 -6.50 -5.20 -6.01
C ASN A 59 -7.38 -4.33 -5.09
N HIS A 60 -8.68 -4.60 -5.02
CA HIS A 60 -9.58 -3.88 -4.13
C HIS A 60 -9.23 -4.10 -2.66
N PHE A 61 -8.86 -5.33 -2.33
CA PHE A 61 -8.45 -5.73 -1.00
C PHE A 61 -7.14 -5.06 -0.58
N GLU A 62 -6.11 -5.10 -1.44
CA GLU A 62 -4.83 -4.41 -1.23
C GLU A 62 -5.04 -2.90 -1.02
N MET A 63 -5.90 -2.26 -1.82
CA MET A 63 -6.22 -0.84 -1.66
C MET A 63 -6.86 -0.53 -0.31
N ILE A 64 -7.81 -1.34 0.17
CA ILE A 64 -8.45 -1.09 1.46
C ILE A 64 -7.46 -1.27 2.61
N ILE A 65 -6.65 -2.32 2.57
CA ILE A 65 -5.59 -2.53 3.57
C ILE A 65 -4.65 -1.34 3.59
N ARG A 66 -4.14 -0.94 2.42
CA ARG A 66 -3.21 0.18 2.30
C ARG A 66 -3.80 1.49 2.87
N ASN A 67 -5.04 1.79 2.50
CA ASN A 67 -5.73 3.00 2.93
C ASN A 67 -6.12 2.98 4.42
N SER A 68 -6.02 1.84 5.08
CA SER A 68 -6.22 1.71 6.53
C SER A 68 -4.89 1.71 7.28
N ILE A 69 -3.85 1.03 6.78
CA ILE A 69 -2.58 0.88 7.49
C ILE A 69 -1.71 2.14 7.46
N VAL A 70 -1.57 2.79 6.30
CA VAL A 70 -0.65 3.93 6.14
C VAL A 70 -1.04 5.11 7.04
N PRO A 71 -2.31 5.54 7.12
CA PRO A 71 -2.68 6.64 7.99
C PRO A 71 -2.43 6.35 9.48
N GLU A 72 -2.68 5.12 9.92
CA GLU A 72 -2.48 4.72 11.32
C GLU A 72 -0.99 4.73 11.72
N PHE A 73 -0.11 4.31 10.81
CA PHE A 73 1.33 4.39 11.02
C PHE A 73 1.85 5.84 11.01
N MET A 74 1.28 6.69 10.14
CA MET A 74 1.61 8.12 10.11
C MET A 74 1.16 8.84 11.39
N ASP A 75 -0.03 8.55 11.90
CA ASP A 75 -0.58 9.20 13.09
C ASP A 75 0.18 8.80 14.36
N LYS A 76 0.38 7.49 14.56
CA LYS A 76 0.95 6.97 15.81
C LYS A 76 2.47 6.86 15.83
N ARG A 77 3.14 7.00 14.67
CA ARG A 77 4.61 6.99 14.49
C ARG A 77 5.34 5.96 15.36
N PRO A 78 5.05 4.65 15.22
CA PRO A 78 5.62 3.61 16.07
C PRO A 78 7.15 3.51 15.96
N PHE A 79 7.75 4.00 14.88
CA PHE A 79 9.19 3.94 14.65
C PHE A 79 9.99 5.03 15.38
N ARG A 80 9.31 6.06 15.89
CA ARG A 80 9.93 7.11 16.71
C ARG A 80 10.17 6.68 18.17
N GLU A 81 9.47 5.65 18.63
CA GLU A 81 9.53 5.18 20.01
C GLU A 81 10.71 4.20 20.21
N PHE A 82 11.57 4.50 21.19
CA PHE A 82 12.75 3.68 21.50
C PHE A 82 12.45 2.60 22.54
N ASP A 83 11.50 2.87 23.43
CA ASP A 83 11.07 1.86 24.39
C ASP A 83 10.32 0.75 23.64
N VAL A 84 10.92 -0.43 23.62
CA VAL A 84 10.39 -1.61 22.95
C VAL A 84 9.00 -1.97 23.48
N VAL A 85 8.76 -1.81 24.77
CA VAL A 85 7.46 -2.13 25.40
C VAL A 85 6.41 -1.15 24.92
N ARG A 86 6.74 0.15 24.93
CA ARG A 86 5.83 1.21 24.49
C ARG A 86 5.55 1.15 22.99
N LYS A 87 6.57 0.82 22.19
CA LYS A 87 6.44 0.57 20.76
C LYS A 87 5.49 -0.59 20.48
N GLU A 88 5.61 -1.71 21.20
CA GLU A 88 4.70 -2.84 21.03
C GLU A 88 3.26 -2.47 21.40
N VAL A 89 3.04 -1.70 22.48
CA VAL A 89 1.69 -1.21 22.84
C VAL A 89 1.09 -0.35 21.72
N ILE A 90 1.90 0.53 21.10
CA ILE A 90 1.46 1.33 19.94
C ILE A 90 1.10 0.42 18.77
N LEU A 91 1.96 -0.56 18.44
CA LEU A 91 1.71 -1.50 17.35
C LEU A 91 0.46 -2.35 17.57
N GLN A 92 0.22 -2.82 18.79
CA GLN A 92 -1.01 -3.53 19.15
C GLN A 92 -2.25 -2.65 18.99
N LYS A 93 -2.15 -1.36 19.35
CA LYS A 93 -3.24 -0.40 19.11
C LYS A 93 -3.49 -0.21 17.61
N ILE A 94 -2.44 -0.04 16.79
CA ILE A 94 -2.56 0.02 15.33
C ILE A 94 -3.20 -1.26 14.80
N LEU A 95 -2.78 -2.43 15.27
CA LEU A 95 -3.31 -3.73 14.86
C LEU A 95 -4.82 -3.79 15.04
N VAL A 96 -5.32 -3.41 16.22
CA VAL A 96 -6.75 -3.38 16.53
C VAL A 96 -7.49 -2.39 15.62
N ASP A 97 -6.98 -1.17 15.48
CA ASP A 97 -7.64 -0.11 14.71
C ASP A 97 -7.68 -0.44 13.20
N VAL A 98 -6.58 -0.95 12.65
CA VAL A 98 -6.50 -1.41 11.26
C VAL A 98 -7.44 -2.59 11.04
N ASN A 99 -7.45 -3.59 11.91
CA ASN A 99 -8.36 -4.74 11.80
C ASN A 99 -9.82 -4.30 11.84
N ASN A 100 -10.19 -3.39 12.76
CA ASN A 100 -11.54 -2.84 12.83
C ASN A 100 -11.92 -2.09 11.56
N SER A 101 -11.02 -1.24 11.04
CA SER A 101 -11.24 -0.47 9.81
C SER A 101 -11.38 -1.37 8.58
N VAL A 102 -10.54 -2.40 8.46
CA VAL A 102 -10.58 -3.35 7.34
C VAL A 102 -11.83 -4.23 7.42
N ASN A 103 -12.17 -4.76 8.59
CA ASN A 103 -13.40 -5.53 8.80
C ASN A 103 -14.66 -4.71 8.50
N PHE A 104 -14.68 -3.44 8.92
CA PHE A 104 -15.79 -2.54 8.62
C PHE A 104 -15.93 -2.28 7.12
N LYS A 105 -14.83 -1.96 6.42
CA LYS A 105 -14.85 -1.63 4.98
C LYS A 105 -15.12 -2.84 4.10
N LEU A 106 -14.56 -4.00 4.44
CA LEU A 106 -14.73 -5.23 3.66
C LEU A 106 -15.98 -6.02 4.04
N LYS A 107 -16.57 -5.75 5.21
CA LYS A 107 -17.62 -6.58 5.82
C LYS A 107 -17.19 -8.04 5.94
N THR A 108 -15.92 -8.26 6.26
CA THR A 108 -15.31 -9.59 6.46
C THR A 108 -14.73 -9.70 7.85
N ASN A 109 -14.29 -10.91 8.22
CA ASN A 109 -13.46 -11.18 9.39
C ASN A 109 -12.00 -11.30 8.95
N TYR A 110 -11.49 -10.29 8.26
CA TYR A 110 -10.08 -10.22 7.93
C TYR A 110 -9.32 -9.47 9.02
N SER A 111 -8.43 -10.18 9.69
CA SER A 111 -7.61 -9.61 10.74
C SER A 111 -6.16 -10.02 10.49
N PHE A 112 -5.26 -9.06 10.57
CA PHE A 112 -3.85 -9.33 10.80
C PHE A 112 -3.71 -10.12 12.10
N THR A 113 -2.90 -11.18 12.06
CA THR A 113 -2.76 -12.12 13.20
C THR A 113 -1.87 -11.54 14.29
N ASN A 114 -0.87 -10.75 13.89
CA ASN A 114 0.14 -10.23 14.79
C ASN A 114 0.70 -8.88 14.26
N THR A 115 1.47 -8.21 15.11
CA THR A 115 2.11 -6.92 14.81
C THR A 115 3.25 -7.03 13.79
N ILE A 116 3.85 -8.21 13.65
CA ILE A 116 4.92 -8.48 12.66
C ILE A 116 4.36 -8.45 11.24
N ASP A 117 3.26 -9.16 10.99
CA ASP A 117 2.55 -9.21 9.72
C ASP A 117 2.10 -7.81 9.31
N LEU A 118 1.59 -7.04 10.27
CA LEU A 118 1.18 -5.65 10.09
C LEU A 118 2.36 -4.78 9.64
N VAL A 119 3.49 -4.82 10.37
CA VAL A 119 4.70 -4.05 10.02
C VAL A 119 5.26 -4.49 8.66
N SER A 120 5.26 -5.78 8.37
CA SER A 120 5.68 -6.33 7.09
C SER A 120 4.83 -5.77 5.94
N GLN A 121 3.51 -5.76 6.10
CA GLN A 121 2.58 -5.23 5.10
C GLN A 121 2.76 -3.71 4.88
N TYR A 122 3.01 -2.96 5.96
CA TYR A 122 3.34 -1.54 5.87
C TYR A 122 4.64 -1.31 5.08
N ASN A 123 5.69 -2.06 5.39
CA ASN A 123 6.98 -1.96 4.71
C ASN A 123 6.86 -2.35 3.23
N GLU A 124 6.10 -3.39 2.90
CA GLU A 124 5.83 -3.77 1.52
C GLU A 124 5.16 -2.63 0.75
N CYS A 125 4.15 -1.99 1.36
CA CYS A 125 3.47 -0.84 0.77
C CYS A 125 4.44 0.34 0.53
N MET A 126 5.27 0.66 1.51
CA MET A 126 6.26 1.73 1.39
C MET A 126 7.31 1.43 0.32
N ASN A 127 7.79 0.19 0.24
CA ASN A 127 8.76 -0.24 -0.77
C ASN A 127 8.17 -0.22 -2.18
N LYS A 128 6.92 -0.69 -2.36
CA LYS A 128 6.20 -0.58 -3.64
C LYS A 128 6.09 0.87 -4.08
N PHE A 129 5.74 1.77 -3.16
CA PHE A 129 5.66 3.21 -3.46
C PHE A 129 7.04 3.80 -3.80
N ALA A 130 8.08 3.53 -3.00
CA ALA A 130 9.43 4.03 -3.26
C ALA A 130 9.95 3.61 -4.65
N ASN A 131 9.75 2.34 -5.02
CA ASN A 131 10.13 1.80 -6.34
C ASN A 131 9.35 2.45 -7.50
N GLN A 132 8.13 2.92 -7.25
CA GLN A 132 7.29 3.61 -8.24
C GLN A 132 7.57 5.11 -8.28
N LEU A 133 7.95 5.72 -7.16
CA LEU A 133 8.20 7.15 -7.03
C LEU A 133 9.28 7.60 -8.01
N ASP A 134 10.42 6.90 -8.02
CA ASP A 134 11.53 7.23 -8.93
C ASP A 134 11.16 7.05 -10.40
N LYS A 135 10.25 6.13 -10.72
CA LYS A 135 9.82 5.88 -12.10
C LYS A 135 8.77 6.87 -12.59
N LEU A 136 7.83 7.24 -11.73
CA LEU A 136 6.65 8.03 -12.09
C LEU A 136 6.85 9.53 -11.88
N TYR A 137 7.73 9.91 -10.95
CA TYR A 137 7.86 11.29 -10.48
C TYR A 137 9.29 11.82 -10.57
N ALA A 138 10.18 11.18 -11.34
CA ALA A 138 11.51 11.71 -11.63
C ALA A 138 11.43 13.16 -12.14
N GLY A 139 12.00 14.09 -11.38
CA GLY A 139 12.03 15.51 -11.73
C GLY A 139 10.70 16.26 -11.56
N VAL A 140 9.67 15.62 -11.01
CA VAL A 140 8.41 16.28 -10.66
C VAL A 140 8.55 16.89 -9.26
N PRO A 141 8.32 18.20 -9.08
CA PRO A 141 8.37 18.80 -7.76
C PRO A 141 7.25 18.26 -6.87
N ASP A 142 7.55 18.09 -5.59
CA ASP A 142 6.66 17.51 -4.58
C ASP A 142 5.30 18.21 -4.48
N GLU A 143 5.21 19.50 -4.83
CA GLU A 143 3.94 20.25 -4.81
C GLU A 143 2.96 19.79 -5.91
N LYS A 144 3.46 19.21 -6.99
CA LYS A 144 2.63 18.71 -8.10
C LYS A 144 2.12 17.29 -7.87
N ILE A 145 2.62 16.60 -6.85
CA ILE A 145 2.15 15.28 -6.45
C ILE A 145 0.86 15.47 -5.64
N VAL A 146 -0.26 14.91 -6.13
CA VAL A 146 -1.59 15.08 -5.55
C VAL A 146 -2.24 13.76 -5.16
N GLY A 147 -3.27 13.82 -4.31
CA GLY A 147 -4.08 12.67 -3.91
C GLY A 147 -3.31 11.65 -3.08
N TRP A 148 -3.57 10.37 -3.30
CA TRP A 148 -2.98 9.29 -2.49
C TRP A 148 -1.45 9.25 -2.55
N HIS A 149 -0.85 9.58 -3.70
CA HIS A 149 0.61 9.63 -3.82
C HIS A 149 1.24 10.72 -2.95
N LYS A 150 0.51 11.81 -2.65
CA LYS A 150 0.98 12.82 -1.71
C LYS A 150 1.01 12.30 -0.28
N ILE A 151 -0.01 11.53 0.13
CA ILE A 151 -0.07 10.89 1.44
C ILE A 151 1.08 9.90 1.59
N MET A 152 1.32 9.07 0.58
CA MET A 152 2.45 8.13 0.58
C MET A 152 3.81 8.84 0.63
N LEU A 153 3.96 9.97 -0.07
CA LEU A 153 5.17 10.78 0.00
C LEU A 153 5.39 11.36 1.40
N MET A 154 4.33 11.86 2.03
CA MET A 154 4.40 12.31 3.43
C MET A 154 4.77 11.18 4.38
N ALA A 155 4.18 9.99 4.21
CA ALA A 155 4.51 8.80 5.00
C ALA A 155 6.00 8.43 4.87
N LYS A 156 6.54 8.48 3.63
CA LYS A 156 7.97 8.23 3.36
C LYS A 156 8.85 9.24 4.07
N ASN A 157 8.56 10.52 3.93
CA ASN A 157 9.34 11.59 4.56
C ASN A 157 9.30 11.48 6.10
N MET A 158 8.14 11.19 6.68
CA MET A 158 8.02 10.95 8.13
C MET A 158 8.82 9.73 8.60
N ALA A 159 8.85 8.65 7.82
CA ALA A 159 9.63 7.46 8.15
C ALA A 159 11.15 7.74 8.08
N GLU A 160 11.59 8.54 7.12
CA GLU A 160 12.99 9.00 7.02
C GLU A 160 13.36 9.91 8.20
N GLU A 161 12.48 10.83 8.60
CA GLU A 161 12.64 11.66 9.81
C GLU A 161 12.71 10.81 11.09
N ASP A 162 11.83 9.81 11.24
CA ASP A 162 11.84 8.91 12.38
C ASP A 162 13.16 8.13 12.47
N MET A 163 13.69 7.71 11.32
CA MET A 163 14.98 7.02 11.24
C MET A 163 16.14 7.94 11.57
N GLU A 164 16.15 9.19 11.07
CA GLU A 164 17.19 10.16 11.41
C GLU A 164 17.16 10.51 12.90
N TYR A 165 15.97 10.71 13.47
CA TYR A 165 15.79 10.90 14.90
C TYR A 165 16.30 9.69 15.70
N ALA A 166 15.98 8.47 15.24
CA ALA A 166 16.46 7.25 15.86
C ALA A 166 17.98 7.15 15.87
N LEU A 167 18.63 7.42 14.74
CA LEU A 167 20.08 7.41 14.62
C LEU A 167 20.74 8.46 15.50
N ASN A 168 20.25 9.70 15.49
CA ASN A 168 20.79 10.80 16.28
C ASN A 168 20.63 10.61 17.79
N THR A 169 19.63 9.86 18.23
CA THR A 169 19.39 9.59 19.66
C THR A 169 20.14 8.35 20.15
N ALA A 170 20.28 7.33 19.31
CA ALA A 170 20.92 6.06 19.68
C ALA A 170 22.45 6.09 19.58
N TYR A 171 23.00 6.93 18.69
CA TYR A 171 24.44 6.95 18.39
C TYR A 171 25.04 8.34 18.56
N SER A 172 26.31 8.41 18.99
CA SER A 172 27.04 9.67 19.02
C SER A 172 27.29 10.18 17.60
N ASN A 173 27.37 11.51 17.44
CA ASN A 173 27.66 12.13 16.15
C ASN A 173 28.94 11.60 15.49
N GLU A 174 29.96 11.22 16.27
CA GLU A 174 31.19 10.60 15.74
C GLU A 174 30.95 9.23 15.11
N LEU A 175 30.09 8.38 15.71
CA LEU A 175 29.76 7.06 15.16
C LEU A 175 28.89 7.18 13.91
N ILE A 176 27.95 8.13 13.91
CA ILE A 176 27.11 8.45 12.74
C ILE A 176 27.98 8.97 11.59
N GLN A 177 28.97 9.83 11.86
CA GLN A 177 29.85 10.37 10.83
C GLN A 177 30.84 9.34 10.29
N LYS A 178 31.29 8.40 11.14
CA LYS A 178 32.26 7.36 10.76
C LYS A 178 31.64 6.17 10.02
N TYR A 179 30.39 5.80 10.34
CA TYR A 179 29.74 4.60 9.81
C TYR A 179 28.38 4.84 9.14
N GLY A 180 27.77 6.00 9.34
CA GLY A 180 26.57 6.41 8.64
C GLY A 180 26.93 6.87 7.24
N THR A 181 26.91 5.96 6.27
CA THR A 181 27.03 6.28 4.85
C THR A 181 25.87 7.17 4.43
N ARG A 182 25.97 8.48 4.67
CA ARG A 182 25.13 9.47 4.01
C ARG A 182 25.54 9.46 2.54
N ASN A 183 24.67 8.96 1.67
CA ASN A 183 24.69 9.37 0.26
C ASN A 183 24.39 10.88 0.26
N ALA A 184 25.44 11.67 0.42
CA ALA A 184 25.38 13.11 0.54
C ALA A 184 25.02 13.71 -0.83
N THR A 185 23.73 13.94 -1.06
CA THR A 185 23.35 15.08 -1.90
C THR A 185 23.68 16.33 -1.07
N PRO A 186 24.57 17.22 -1.54
CA PRO A 186 25.20 18.20 -0.67
C PRO A 186 24.20 19.25 -0.19
N LYS A 187 24.07 19.37 1.14
CA LYS A 187 23.68 20.59 1.87
C LYS A 187 24.54 21.77 1.35
N LYS A 188 24.07 22.44 0.30
CA LYS A 188 24.59 23.76 -0.12
C LYS A 188 23.51 24.76 -0.51
N ILE A 189 22.23 24.37 -0.44
CA ILE A 189 21.13 25.24 -0.89
C ILE A 189 20.45 25.97 0.28
N ILE A 190 20.46 25.42 1.50
CA ILE A 190 19.74 26.04 2.63
C ILE A 190 20.57 27.16 3.30
N ASP A 191 21.89 27.00 3.48
CA ASP A 191 22.72 28.03 4.12
C ASP A 191 22.93 29.30 3.25
N LYS A 192 22.66 29.22 1.94
CA LYS A 192 22.75 30.36 1.03
C LYS A 192 21.50 31.24 1.07
N GLN A 193 20.37 30.74 1.59
CA GLN A 193 19.11 31.47 1.63
C GLN A 193 18.96 32.30 2.92
N GLU A 194 19.45 31.79 4.05
CA GLU A 194 19.49 32.56 5.32
C GLU A 194 20.53 33.70 5.30
N SER A 195 21.69 33.50 4.66
CA SER A 195 22.71 34.55 4.54
C SER A 195 22.31 35.69 3.60
N ASN A 196 21.41 35.44 2.65
CA ASN A 196 20.87 36.47 1.75
C ASN A 196 19.68 37.22 2.38
N LEU A 197 18.83 36.55 3.19
CA LEU A 197 17.78 37.24 3.94
C LEU A 197 18.35 38.19 5.01
N SER A 198 19.41 37.77 5.71
CA SER A 198 20.07 38.61 6.73
C SER A 198 20.78 39.85 6.13
N LYS A 199 21.27 39.77 4.88
CA LYS A 199 21.86 40.92 4.18
C LYS A 199 20.81 41.86 3.59
N SER A 200 19.64 41.34 3.20
CA SER A 200 18.54 42.16 2.68
C SER A 200 17.86 43.02 3.75
N SER A 201 17.83 42.56 5.02
CA SER A 201 17.22 43.32 6.12
C SER A 201 18.12 44.42 6.67
N LEU A 202 19.44 44.36 6.47
CA LEU A 202 20.35 45.42 6.94
C LEU A 202 20.43 46.64 6.02
N ASN A 203 20.11 46.48 4.72
CA ASN A 203 20.24 47.56 3.73
C ASN A 203 18.99 48.47 3.65
N HIS A 204 17.94 48.19 4.42
CA HIS A 204 16.69 48.96 4.38
C HIS A 204 16.54 49.97 5.54
N GLU A 205 17.47 49.99 6.49
CA GLU A 205 17.48 50.93 7.64
C GLU A 205 18.48 52.10 7.49
N THR A 206 19.16 52.22 6.35
CA THR A 206 20.06 53.34 6.07
C THR A 206 19.80 53.95 4.69
N SER A 207 18.69 54.69 4.57
CA SER A 207 18.57 55.80 3.63
C SER A 207 17.50 56.79 4.05
#